data_AF-A0A2E3H7I8-F1
#
_entry.id   AF-A0A2E3H7I8-F1
#
_cell.length_a   1.000
_cell.length_b   1.000
_cell.length_c   1.000
_cell.angle_alpha   90.00
_cell.angle_beta   90.00
_cell.angle_gamma   90.00
#
_symmetry.space_group_name_H-M   'P 1'
#
loop_
_entity.id
_entity.type
_entity.pdbx_description
1 polymer ?
#
loop_
_entity_poly.entity_id
_entity_poly.type
_entity_poly.pdbx_seq_one_letter_code
_entity_poly.pdbx_strand_id
1 'polypeptide(L)'
;MLNRLSALLASLLALLLVSCIEGEEEIWLQTDGSGRIEATYKMPNAVAQKIGKPNELVRILKEAAARDPHFELTSIEHQARPGGVTIQFSGTFDDLRKLASFPQRQLRDPQKPDKRVKAEVLFGQTDLKISRREISYNRKVDINWLLKSSPAAKPILKIPALLGKSSFRYTLNLPVPAQESNATSRSESGHQLEWTFLLKNHVEKPMHLTAAGDLPRPRSL
;
A
#
# COMPACT_ATOMS: atom_id res chain seq x y z
N MET A 1 37.33 -5.99 29.72
CA MET A 1 37.20 -6.10 28.24
C MET A 1 35.92 -6.80 27.80
N LEU A 2 35.41 -7.80 28.55
CA LEU A 2 34.15 -8.52 28.26
C LEU A 2 32.91 -7.60 28.07
N ASN A 3 32.70 -6.61 28.95
CA ASN A 3 31.54 -5.69 28.84
C ASN A 3 31.52 -4.83 27.57
N ARG A 4 32.70 -4.52 26.98
CA ARG A 4 32.76 -3.73 25.74
C ARG A 4 32.45 -4.59 24.51
N LEU A 5 32.86 -5.86 24.51
CA LEU A 5 32.48 -6.82 23.47
C LEU A 5 30.99 -7.15 23.49
N SER A 6 30.40 -7.33 24.68
CA SER A 6 28.95 -7.59 24.81
C SER A 6 28.10 -6.39 24.38
N ALA A 7 28.53 -5.16 24.70
CA ALA A 7 27.85 -3.95 24.23
C ALA A 7 27.96 -3.80 22.71
N LEU A 8 29.14 -4.04 22.13
CA LEU A 8 29.36 -4.04 20.68
C LEU A 8 28.51 -5.10 19.96
N LEU A 9 28.46 -6.33 20.47
CA LEU A 9 27.64 -7.40 19.91
C LEU A 9 26.15 -7.09 19.99
N ALA A 10 25.68 -6.52 21.11
CA ALA A 10 24.29 -6.11 21.28
C ALA A 10 23.90 -4.96 20.34
N SER A 11 24.80 -3.98 20.13
CA SER A 11 24.59 -2.92 19.14
C SER A 11 24.66 -3.43 17.69
N LEU A 12 25.51 -4.40 17.40
CA LEU A 12 25.61 -5.02 16.07
C LEU A 12 24.37 -5.90 15.78
N LEU A 13 23.84 -6.61 16.78
CA LEU A 13 22.57 -7.34 16.69
C LEU A 13 21.38 -6.38 16.54
N ALA A 14 21.40 -5.23 17.22
CA ALA A 14 20.37 -4.20 17.09
C ALA A 14 20.37 -3.54 15.69
N LEU A 15 21.53 -3.41 15.05
CA LEU A 15 21.66 -2.91 13.67
C LEU A 15 21.19 -3.93 12.62
N LEU A 16 21.28 -5.23 12.91
CA LEU A 16 20.78 -6.31 12.04
C LEU A 16 19.25 -6.51 12.11
N LEU A 17 18.58 -5.88 13.07
CA LEU A 17 17.12 -5.99 13.28
C LEU A 17 16.31 -4.90 12.57
N VAL A 18 16.95 -4.00 11.83
CA VAL A 18 16.27 -2.94 11.07
C VAL A 18 15.72 -3.48 9.76
N SER A 19 14.76 -4.40 9.84
CA SER A 19 13.80 -4.53 8.73
C SER A 19 12.76 -3.43 8.93
N CYS A 20 13.00 -2.27 8.29
CA CYS A 20 11.99 -1.23 8.21
C CYS A 20 10.76 -1.79 7.48
N ILE A 21 9.58 -1.37 7.92
CA ILE A 21 8.37 -1.56 7.14
C ILE A 21 8.40 -0.48 6.05
N GLU A 22 8.52 -0.89 4.80
CA GLU A 22 8.53 0.02 3.66
C GLU A 22 7.44 -0.41 2.67
N GLY A 23 6.84 0.56 2.02
CA GLY A 23 5.81 0.35 1.03
C GLY A 23 5.96 1.40 -0.04
N GLU A 24 6.01 0.98 -1.28
CA GLU A 24 6.01 1.84 -2.44
C GLU A 24 4.88 1.37 -3.35
N GLU A 25 4.02 2.28 -3.75
CA GLU A 25 2.95 2.00 -4.69
C GLU A 25 2.87 3.11 -5.72
N GLU A 26 2.80 2.73 -6.99
CA GLU A 26 2.63 3.65 -8.09
C GLU A 26 1.46 3.22 -8.97
N ILE A 27 0.54 4.16 -9.21
CA ILE A 27 -0.62 3.97 -10.07
C ILE A 27 -0.50 4.92 -11.26
N TRP A 28 -0.75 4.41 -12.47
CA TRP A 28 -0.91 5.22 -13.67
C TRP A 28 -2.33 5.10 -14.17
N LEU A 29 -3.02 6.23 -14.27
CA LEU A 29 -4.41 6.32 -14.73
C LEU A 29 -4.50 6.88 -16.15
N GLN A 30 -5.41 6.29 -16.90
CA GLN A 30 -5.86 6.78 -18.21
C GLN A 30 -7.15 7.59 -18.06
N THR A 31 -7.51 8.34 -19.10
CA THR A 31 -8.70 9.22 -19.09
C THR A 31 -10.02 8.47 -18.95
N ASP A 32 -10.07 7.20 -19.32
CA ASP A 32 -11.25 6.34 -19.20
C ASP A 32 -11.37 5.67 -17.82
N GLY A 33 -10.39 5.87 -16.93
CA GLY A 33 -10.34 5.26 -15.60
C GLY A 33 -9.62 3.92 -15.54
N SER A 34 -9.15 3.39 -16.68
CA SER A 34 -8.26 2.22 -16.75
C SER A 34 -6.83 2.60 -16.36
N GLY A 35 -5.96 1.61 -16.18
CA GLY A 35 -4.59 1.88 -15.80
C GLY A 35 -3.77 0.67 -15.41
N ARG A 36 -2.65 0.96 -14.75
CA ARG A 36 -1.76 -0.05 -14.17
C ARG A 36 -1.32 0.35 -12.77
N ILE A 37 -0.99 -0.63 -11.96
CA ILE A 37 -0.47 -0.49 -10.61
C ILE A 37 0.81 -1.30 -10.49
N GLU A 38 1.79 -0.73 -9.79
CA GLU A 38 2.98 -1.42 -9.31
C GLU A 38 3.11 -1.18 -7.81
N ALA A 39 3.41 -2.22 -7.05
CA ALA A 39 3.60 -2.08 -5.62
C ALA A 39 4.72 -2.99 -5.11
N THR A 40 5.52 -2.45 -4.19
CA THR A 40 6.56 -3.17 -3.47
C THR A 40 6.39 -2.94 -1.97
N TYR A 41 6.24 -4.02 -1.22
CA TYR A 41 6.13 -4.00 0.23
C TYR A 41 7.27 -4.79 0.86
N LYS A 42 8.07 -4.14 1.71
CA LYS A 42 9.10 -4.77 2.51
C LYS A 42 8.67 -4.75 3.97
N MET A 43 8.80 -5.88 4.64
CA MET A 43 8.37 -5.98 6.03
C MET A 43 9.15 -7.04 6.82
N PRO A 44 9.26 -6.90 8.15
CA PRO A 44 9.79 -7.94 9.00
C PRO A 44 9.01 -9.25 8.87
N ASN A 45 9.69 -10.38 9.07
CA ASN A 45 9.05 -11.71 9.07
C ASN A 45 7.86 -11.78 10.05
N ALA A 46 7.98 -11.13 11.22
CA ALA A 46 6.91 -11.08 12.22
C ALA A 46 5.64 -10.37 11.74
N VAL A 47 5.77 -9.39 10.84
CA VAL A 47 4.64 -8.69 10.21
C VAL A 47 4.11 -9.51 9.03
N ALA A 48 5.00 -10.01 8.16
CA ALA A 48 4.63 -10.83 7.00
C ALA A 48 3.75 -12.02 7.42
N GLN A 49 4.20 -12.81 8.40
CA GLN A 49 3.47 -13.98 8.91
C GLN A 49 2.06 -13.66 9.42
N LYS A 50 1.78 -12.40 9.81
CA LYS A 50 0.43 -12.00 10.24
C LYS A 50 -0.49 -11.74 9.06
N ILE A 51 0.01 -11.18 7.97
CA ILE A 51 -0.74 -11.01 6.72
C ILE A 51 -1.03 -12.39 6.11
N GLY A 52 -0.02 -13.26 6.08
CA GLY A 52 -0.08 -14.63 5.60
C GLY A 52 1.32 -15.17 5.34
N LYS A 53 1.50 -16.48 5.14
CA LYS A 53 2.79 -16.97 4.64
C LYS A 53 3.02 -16.35 3.24
N PRO A 54 4.22 -15.83 2.90
CA PRO A 54 4.43 -15.13 1.63
C PRO A 54 3.96 -15.93 0.40
N ASN A 55 4.33 -17.20 0.32
CA ASN A 55 3.85 -18.14 -0.72
C ASN A 55 2.31 -18.25 -0.77
N GLU A 56 1.67 -18.30 0.38
CA GLU A 56 0.21 -18.41 0.49
C GLU A 56 -0.47 -17.10 0.06
N LEU A 57 0.07 -15.95 0.46
CA LEU A 57 -0.43 -14.65 0.04
C LEU A 57 -0.32 -14.49 -1.49
N VAL A 58 0.83 -14.86 -2.08
CA VAL A 58 1.02 -14.86 -3.53
C VAL A 58 -0.03 -15.75 -4.21
N ARG A 59 -0.24 -16.97 -3.71
CA ARG A 59 -1.25 -17.89 -4.24
C ARG A 59 -2.66 -17.29 -4.16
N ILE A 60 -3.04 -16.76 -3.00
CA ILE A 60 -4.36 -16.14 -2.77
C ILE A 60 -4.58 -14.97 -3.74
N LEU A 61 -3.57 -14.11 -3.93
CA LEU A 61 -3.66 -12.97 -4.83
C LEU A 61 -3.78 -13.40 -6.30
N LYS A 62 -3.04 -14.44 -6.73
CA LYS A 62 -3.18 -15.02 -8.07
C LYS A 62 -4.59 -15.59 -8.30
N GLU A 63 -5.09 -16.38 -7.36
CA GLU A 63 -6.43 -16.97 -7.46
C GLU A 63 -7.53 -15.90 -7.44
N ALA A 64 -7.37 -14.85 -6.64
CA ALA A 64 -8.30 -13.73 -6.58
C ALA A 64 -8.31 -12.90 -7.87
N ALA A 65 -7.13 -12.62 -8.42
CA ALA A 65 -7.01 -11.91 -9.70
C ALA A 65 -7.61 -12.73 -10.86
N ALA A 66 -7.37 -14.04 -10.90
CA ALA A 66 -7.93 -14.92 -11.94
C ALA A 66 -9.47 -14.97 -11.97
N ARG A 67 -10.14 -14.56 -10.87
CA ARG A 67 -11.60 -14.48 -10.78
C ARG A 67 -12.16 -13.09 -11.07
N ASP A 68 -11.30 -12.07 -11.20
CA ASP A 68 -11.75 -10.69 -11.40
C ASP A 68 -11.60 -10.28 -12.87
N PRO A 69 -12.70 -10.04 -13.60
CA PRO A 69 -12.62 -9.61 -15.00
C PRO A 69 -12.07 -8.17 -15.15
N HIS A 70 -12.00 -7.40 -14.06
CA HIS A 70 -11.58 -6.00 -14.08
C HIS A 70 -10.12 -5.78 -13.68
N PHE A 71 -9.41 -6.85 -13.30
CA PHE A 71 -8.03 -6.76 -12.84
C PHE A 71 -7.20 -7.94 -13.35
N GLU A 72 -6.13 -7.65 -14.08
CA GLU A 72 -5.18 -8.63 -14.53
C GLU A 72 -3.87 -8.48 -13.73
N LEU A 73 -3.48 -9.54 -13.02
CA LEU A 73 -2.21 -9.57 -12.31
C LEU A 73 -1.08 -9.95 -13.27
N THR A 74 -0.29 -8.97 -13.70
CA THR A 74 0.78 -9.17 -14.69
C THR A 74 2.05 -9.74 -14.08
N SER A 75 2.35 -9.42 -12.81
CA SER A 75 3.47 -10.02 -12.08
C SER A 75 3.17 -10.07 -10.58
N ILE A 76 3.67 -11.12 -9.93
CA ILE A 76 3.72 -11.18 -8.47
C ILE A 76 4.88 -12.08 -8.04
N GLU A 77 5.73 -11.55 -7.19
CA GLU A 77 6.90 -12.22 -6.67
C GLU A 77 7.07 -11.92 -5.18
N HIS A 78 7.75 -12.81 -4.48
CA HIS A 78 8.20 -12.53 -3.13
C HIS A 78 9.63 -13.03 -2.95
N GLN A 79 10.37 -12.32 -2.09
CA GLN A 79 11.70 -12.70 -1.66
C GLN A 79 11.71 -12.76 -0.13
N ALA A 80 11.95 -13.95 0.42
CA ALA A 80 12.21 -14.12 1.84
C ALA A 80 13.72 -14.03 2.08
N ARG A 81 14.15 -13.15 2.99
CA ARG A 81 15.53 -13.03 3.45
C ARG A 81 15.58 -13.21 4.98
N PRO A 82 16.73 -13.55 5.57
CA PRO A 82 16.89 -13.49 7.02
C PRO A 82 16.44 -12.12 7.54
N GLY A 83 15.43 -12.09 8.40
CA GLY A 83 14.88 -10.87 8.99
C GLY A 83 13.66 -10.26 8.28
N GLY A 84 13.36 -10.57 7.01
CA GLY A 84 12.26 -9.91 6.31
C GLY A 84 11.78 -10.55 5.02
N VAL A 85 10.65 -10.04 4.53
CA VAL A 85 10.00 -10.42 3.29
C VAL A 85 9.82 -9.18 2.44
N THR A 86 10.13 -9.29 1.15
CA THR A 86 9.72 -8.34 0.12
C THR A 86 8.65 -9.00 -0.74
N ILE A 87 7.58 -8.27 -1.02
CA ILE A 87 6.50 -8.68 -1.92
C ILE A 87 6.38 -7.61 -2.98
N GLN A 88 6.45 -8.02 -4.24
CA GLN A 88 6.30 -7.13 -5.37
C GLN A 88 5.16 -7.65 -6.24
N PHE A 89 4.29 -6.76 -6.68
CA PHE A 89 3.26 -7.10 -7.66
C PHE A 89 3.01 -5.97 -8.63
N SER A 90 2.56 -6.34 -9.83
CA SER A 90 2.08 -5.41 -10.83
C SER A 90 0.81 -5.97 -11.49
N GLY A 91 -0.04 -5.09 -11.96
CA GLY A 91 -1.23 -5.47 -12.69
C GLY A 91 -1.85 -4.31 -13.46
N THR A 92 -2.80 -4.65 -14.32
CA THR A 92 -3.62 -3.71 -15.08
C THR A 92 -5.07 -3.80 -14.61
N PHE A 93 -5.82 -2.73 -14.82
CA PHE A 93 -7.24 -2.67 -14.51
C PHE A 93 -7.98 -1.84 -15.56
N ASP A 94 -9.24 -2.18 -15.80
CA ASP A 94 -10.11 -1.45 -16.73
C ASP A 94 -10.85 -0.28 -16.05
N ASP A 95 -11.00 -0.32 -14.72
CA ASP A 95 -11.68 0.69 -13.92
C ASP A 95 -11.05 0.77 -12.52
N LEU A 96 -10.48 1.93 -12.17
CA LEU A 96 -9.86 2.14 -10.85
C LEU A 96 -10.86 1.93 -9.69
N ARG A 97 -12.17 2.16 -9.88
CA ARG A 97 -13.20 1.86 -8.85
C ARG A 97 -13.28 0.36 -8.59
N LYS A 98 -13.04 -0.45 -9.61
CA LYS A 98 -12.95 -1.90 -9.49
C LYS A 98 -11.64 -2.29 -8.82
N LEU A 99 -10.50 -1.71 -9.16
CA LEU A 99 -9.29 -1.95 -8.37
C LEU A 99 -9.48 -1.59 -6.87
N ALA A 100 -10.10 -0.43 -6.59
CA ALA A 100 -10.38 0.07 -5.24
C ALA A 100 -11.25 -0.88 -4.39
N SER A 101 -12.19 -1.58 -5.03
CA SER A 101 -13.08 -2.54 -4.35
C SER A 101 -12.65 -4.01 -4.54
N PHE A 102 -11.50 -4.27 -5.15
CA PHE A 102 -10.97 -5.63 -5.38
C PHE A 102 -10.90 -6.46 -4.09
N PRO A 103 -10.40 -5.95 -2.96
CA PRO A 103 -10.30 -6.77 -1.75
C PRO A 103 -11.67 -7.24 -1.25
N GLN A 104 -12.69 -6.38 -1.31
CA GLN A 104 -14.06 -6.69 -0.92
C GLN A 104 -14.71 -7.71 -1.86
N ARG A 105 -14.43 -7.61 -3.16
CA ARG A 105 -15.01 -8.52 -4.17
C ARG A 105 -14.35 -9.89 -4.19
N GLN A 106 -13.03 -9.95 -4.01
CA GLN A 106 -12.25 -11.15 -4.37
C GLN A 106 -11.50 -11.82 -3.20
N LEU A 107 -11.23 -11.08 -2.13
CA LEU A 107 -10.46 -11.60 -0.99
C LEU A 107 -11.35 -11.93 0.22
N ARG A 108 -12.48 -11.25 0.38
CA ARG A 108 -13.42 -11.53 1.48
C ARG A 108 -14.21 -12.80 1.22
N ASP A 109 -14.56 -13.47 2.32
CA ASP A 109 -15.49 -14.60 2.30
C ASP A 109 -16.89 -14.09 1.91
N PRO A 110 -17.51 -14.60 0.83
CA PRO A 110 -18.85 -14.20 0.42
C PRO A 110 -19.92 -14.42 1.50
N GLN A 111 -19.72 -15.39 2.40
CA GLN A 111 -20.62 -15.66 3.52
C GLN A 111 -20.40 -14.70 4.70
N LYS A 112 -19.27 -13.97 4.71
CA LYS A 112 -18.89 -13.02 5.77
C LYS A 112 -18.31 -11.73 5.15
N PRO A 113 -19.07 -11.01 4.31
CA PRO A 113 -18.57 -9.86 3.54
C PRO A 113 -18.11 -8.69 4.41
N ASP A 114 -18.58 -8.61 5.65
CA ASP A 114 -18.17 -7.58 6.62
C ASP A 114 -16.84 -7.91 7.32
N LYS A 115 -16.38 -9.16 7.24
CA LYS A 115 -15.15 -9.59 7.88
C LYS A 115 -13.97 -9.28 6.97
N ARG A 116 -13.21 -8.24 7.33
CA ARG A 116 -11.96 -7.89 6.64
C ARG A 116 -10.97 -9.04 6.70
N VAL A 117 -10.30 -9.30 5.58
CA VAL A 117 -9.12 -10.17 5.54
C VAL A 117 -7.85 -9.38 5.70
N LYS A 118 -6.79 -10.04 6.17
CA LYS A 118 -5.59 -9.34 6.58
C LYS A 118 -4.79 -8.74 5.42
N ALA A 119 -4.92 -9.31 4.23
CA ALA A 119 -4.31 -8.77 3.02
C ALA A 119 -4.84 -7.37 2.65
N GLU A 120 -6.02 -6.96 3.15
CA GLU A 120 -6.64 -5.68 2.83
C GLU A 120 -5.81 -4.45 3.26
N VAL A 121 -4.88 -4.57 4.22
CA VAL A 121 -4.01 -3.43 4.60
C VAL A 121 -3.18 -2.93 3.43
N LEU A 122 -2.76 -3.85 2.54
CA LEU A 122 -1.91 -3.51 1.40
C LEU A 122 -2.67 -2.70 0.35
N PHE A 123 -4.00 -2.74 0.37
CA PHE A 123 -4.85 -2.06 -0.60
C PHE A 123 -5.45 -0.77 -0.02
N GLY A 124 -5.63 -0.70 1.30
CA GLY A 124 -6.31 0.43 1.94
C GLY A 124 -7.79 0.50 1.57
N GLN A 125 -8.44 1.60 1.93
CA GLN A 125 -9.80 1.92 1.52
C GLN A 125 -9.75 3.08 0.54
N THR A 126 -10.19 2.85 -0.69
CA THR A 126 -10.19 3.87 -1.73
C THR A 126 -11.61 4.19 -2.11
N ASP A 127 -11.98 5.47 -2.03
CA ASP A 127 -13.15 6.05 -2.66
C ASP A 127 -12.67 6.87 -3.87
N LEU A 128 -13.22 6.55 -5.03
CA LEU A 128 -12.90 7.24 -6.27
C LEU A 128 -14.18 7.60 -6.98
N LYS A 129 -14.28 8.88 -7.35
CA LYS A 129 -15.31 9.40 -8.22
C LYS A 129 -14.66 9.83 -9.52
N ILE A 130 -14.99 9.13 -10.60
CA ILE A 130 -14.71 9.57 -11.97
C ILE A 130 -16.07 9.91 -12.58
N SER A 131 -16.25 11.17 -12.96
CA SER A 131 -17.40 11.64 -13.74
C SER A 131 -16.94 12.14 -15.10
N ARG A 132 -17.85 12.54 -15.99
CA ARG A 132 -17.49 13.14 -17.29
C ARG A 132 -16.70 14.46 -17.17
N ARG A 133 -16.60 15.03 -15.97
CA ARG A 133 -16.05 16.38 -15.75
C ARG A 133 -15.00 16.44 -14.64
N GLU A 134 -14.92 15.44 -13.78
CA GLU A 134 -14.12 15.50 -12.55
C GLU A 134 -13.57 14.12 -12.20
N ILE A 135 -12.30 14.08 -11.78
CA ILE A 135 -11.71 12.99 -11.04
C ILE A 135 -11.51 13.47 -9.60
N SER A 136 -12.06 12.73 -8.64
CA SER A 136 -11.78 12.87 -7.21
C SER A 136 -11.27 11.52 -6.69
N TYR A 137 -10.03 11.53 -6.20
CA TYR A 137 -9.35 10.41 -5.55
C TYR A 137 -9.28 10.66 -4.04
N ASN A 138 -9.83 9.75 -3.25
CA ASN A 138 -9.69 9.76 -1.79
C ASN A 138 -9.32 8.37 -1.30
N ARG A 139 -8.10 8.20 -0.81
CA ARG A 139 -7.65 6.94 -0.23
C ARG A 139 -7.26 7.11 1.23
N LYS A 140 -7.70 6.14 2.01
CA LYS A 140 -7.39 5.98 3.42
C LYS A 140 -6.62 4.68 3.62
N VAL A 141 -5.40 4.78 4.11
CA VAL A 141 -4.60 3.60 4.51
C VAL A 141 -4.45 3.61 6.02
N ASP A 142 -4.91 2.53 6.66
CA ASP A 142 -4.86 2.36 8.10
C ASP A 142 -3.99 1.16 8.43
N ILE A 143 -2.81 1.41 9.01
CA ILE A 143 -1.89 0.34 9.47
C ILE A 143 -2.10 -0.03 10.93
N ASN A 144 -2.89 0.75 11.68
CA ASN A 144 -3.13 0.54 13.11
C ASN A 144 -3.72 -0.85 13.33
N TRP A 145 -4.66 -1.26 12.48
CA TRP A 145 -5.28 -2.58 12.59
C TRP A 145 -4.26 -3.72 12.43
N LEU A 146 -3.29 -3.58 11.50
CA LEU A 146 -2.22 -4.56 11.29
C LEU A 146 -1.35 -4.65 12.53
N LEU A 147 -0.95 -3.51 13.09
CA LEU A 147 -0.12 -3.42 14.29
C LEU A 147 -0.86 -3.99 15.52
N LYS A 148 -2.14 -3.67 15.71
CA LYS A 148 -2.97 -4.23 16.81
C LYS A 148 -3.18 -5.74 16.69
N SER A 149 -3.18 -6.28 15.47
CA SER A 149 -3.34 -7.71 15.23
C SER A 149 -2.11 -8.56 15.61
N SER A 150 -0.97 -7.91 15.94
CA SER A 150 0.29 -8.59 16.25
C SER A 150 0.80 -8.27 17.66
N PRO A 151 0.90 -9.27 18.57
CA PRO A 151 1.53 -9.07 19.87
C PRO A 151 2.97 -8.54 19.78
N ALA A 152 3.69 -8.89 18.71
CA ALA A 152 5.05 -8.42 18.45
C ALA A 152 5.11 -6.92 18.08
N ALA A 153 3.99 -6.32 17.65
CA ALA A 153 3.90 -4.89 17.36
C ALA A 153 3.39 -4.06 18.55
N LYS A 154 3.08 -4.68 19.71
CA LYS A 154 2.73 -3.94 20.95
C LYS A 154 3.78 -2.91 21.35
N PRO A 155 5.10 -3.18 21.27
CA PRO A 155 6.12 -2.16 21.54
C PRO A 155 6.02 -0.97 20.58
N ILE A 156 5.74 -1.21 19.29
CA ILE A 156 5.57 -0.15 18.27
C ILE A 156 4.35 0.73 18.59
N LEU A 157 3.24 0.12 19.03
CA LEU A 157 2.06 0.87 19.45
C LEU A 157 2.33 1.78 20.67
N LYS A 158 3.20 1.36 21.59
CA LYS A 158 3.58 2.16 22.77
C LYS A 158 4.70 3.17 22.49
N ILE A 159 5.60 2.82 21.57
CA ILE A 159 6.79 3.58 21.22
C ILE A 159 6.89 3.64 19.69
N PRO A 160 6.11 4.51 19.01
CA PRO A 160 6.12 4.62 17.55
C PRO A 160 7.50 4.93 16.96
N ALA A 161 8.39 5.54 17.75
CA ALA A 161 9.78 5.81 17.36
C ALA A 161 10.58 4.54 16.97
N LEU A 162 10.15 3.35 17.40
CA LEU A 162 10.74 2.06 17.00
C LEU A 162 10.60 1.77 15.49
N LEU A 163 9.66 2.43 14.80
CA LEU A 163 9.56 2.36 13.33
C LEU A 163 10.69 3.14 12.64
N GLY A 164 11.45 3.96 13.36
CA GLY A 164 12.61 4.68 12.82
C GLY A 164 12.25 5.53 11.60
N LYS A 165 12.82 5.15 10.45
CA LYS A 165 12.61 5.80 9.14
C LYS A 165 11.62 5.05 8.23
N SER A 166 10.95 4.00 8.74
CA SER A 166 9.92 3.25 8.00
C SER A 166 8.89 4.20 7.40
N SER A 167 8.62 4.06 6.11
CA SER A 167 7.74 4.94 5.36
C SER A 167 6.95 4.22 4.29
N PHE A 168 5.76 4.74 4.01
CA PHE A 168 5.02 4.42 2.80
C PHE A 168 5.08 5.59 1.82
N ARG A 169 5.41 5.28 0.57
CA ARG A 169 5.41 6.21 -0.55
C ARG A 169 4.33 5.79 -1.54
N TYR A 170 3.53 6.75 -1.96
CA TYR A 170 2.47 6.55 -2.94
C TYR A 170 2.64 7.55 -4.07
N THR A 171 2.61 7.08 -5.29
CA THR A 171 2.70 7.89 -6.50
C THR A 171 1.45 7.68 -7.33
N LEU A 172 0.78 8.77 -7.70
CA LEU A 172 -0.37 8.76 -8.59
C LEU A 172 -0.03 9.58 -9.83
N ASN A 173 -0.01 8.91 -10.98
CA ASN A 173 0.15 9.53 -12.29
C ASN A 173 -1.23 9.68 -12.93
N LEU A 174 -1.68 10.94 -13.03
CA LEU A 174 -2.98 11.32 -13.54
C LEU A 174 -2.92 11.63 -15.05
N PRO A 175 -3.99 11.33 -15.80
CA PRO A 175 -4.09 11.69 -17.22
C PRO A 175 -4.30 13.20 -17.42
N VAL A 176 -4.66 13.92 -16.36
CA VAL A 176 -4.92 15.36 -16.32
C VAL A 176 -4.22 15.97 -15.10
N PRO A 177 -3.78 17.23 -15.15
CA PRO A 177 -3.17 17.86 -13.99
C PRO A 177 -4.18 18.01 -12.86
N ALA A 178 -3.79 17.66 -11.63
CA ALA A 178 -4.63 17.90 -10.46
C ALA A 178 -4.86 19.40 -10.23
N GLN A 179 -6.04 19.81 -9.78
CA GLN A 179 -6.25 21.18 -9.31
C GLN A 179 -5.98 21.27 -7.81
N GLU A 180 -6.40 20.25 -7.07
CA GLU A 180 -6.23 20.16 -5.62
C GLU A 180 -5.57 18.84 -5.25
N SER A 181 -4.67 18.87 -4.26
CA SER A 181 -4.07 17.67 -3.71
C SER A 181 -3.42 17.97 -2.35
N ASN A 182 -3.37 16.95 -1.48
CA ASN A 182 -2.57 16.99 -0.25
C ASN A 182 -1.23 16.24 -0.40
N ALA A 183 -0.77 16.03 -1.64
CA ALA A 183 0.51 15.38 -1.94
C ALA A 183 1.69 16.11 -1.29
N THR A 184 2.69 15.33 -0.87
CA THR A 184 3.95 15.85 -0.32
C THR A 184 4.76 16.57 -1.40
N SER A 185 4.74 16.05 -2.62
CA SER A 185 5.33 16.70 -3.79
C SER A 185 4.48 16.47 -5.04
N ARG A 186 4.73 17.31 -6.05
CA ARG A 186 3.98 17.35 -7.31
C ARG A 186 4.93 17.71 -8.46
N SER A 187 4.77 17.08 -9.61
CA SER A 187 5.53 17.47 -10.82
C SER A 187 5.15 18.87 -11.30
N GLU A 188 6.02 19.54 -12.06
CA GLU A 188 5.73 20.88 -12.62
C GLU A 188 4.47 20.88 -13.51
N SER A 189 4.31 19.84 -14.34
CA SER A 189 3.12 19.64 -15.16
C SER A 189 1.88 19.30 -14.32
N GLY A 190 2.09 18.85 -13.09
CA GLY A 190 1.04 18.57 -12.14
C GLY A 190 0.26 17.27 -12.36
N HIS A 191 0.75 16.42 -13.26
CA HIS A 191 0.22 15.09 -13.55
C HIS A 191 0.68 14.03 -12.54
N GLN A 192 1.84 14.22 -11.91
CA GLN A 192 2.36 13.27 -10.92
C GLN A 192 2.22 13.85 -9.52
N LEU A 193 1.66 13.05 -8.62
CA LEU A 193 1.47 13.38 -7.22
C LEU A 193 2.16 12.31 -6.37
N GLU A 194 2.99 12.73 -5.41
CA GLU A 194 3.66 11.81 -4.50
C GLU A 194 3.33 12.14 -3.04
N TRP A 195 2.97 11.12 -2.27
CA TRP A 195 2.81 11.18 -0.83
C TRP A 195 3.87 10.33 -0.16
N THR A 196 4.59 10.91 0.79
CA THR A 196 5.52 10.16 1.65
C THR A 196 5.08 10.28 3.10
N PHE A 197 4.73 9.15 3.71
CA PHE A 197 4.28 9.07 5.10
C PHE A 197 5.29 8.30 5.95
N LEU A 198 5.83 8.94 6.98
CA LEU A 198 6.61 8.26 8.00
C LEU A 198 5.67 7.46 8.92
N LEU A 199 5.83 6.15 8.99
CA LEU A 199 4.85 5.27 9.66
C LEU A 199 4.73 5.55 11.15
N LYS A 200 5.80 6.02 11.80
CA LYS A 200 5.78 6.45 13.21
C LYS A 200 4.73 7.53 13.50
N ASN A 201 4.34 8.34 12.51
CA ASN A 201 3.34 9.40 12.65
C ASN A 201 1.90 8.88 12.40
N HIS A 202 1.76 7.65 11.90
CA HIS A 202 0.49 7.07 11.45
C HIS A 202 0.17 5.73 12.12
N VAL A 203 0.77 5.47 13.28
CA VAL A 203 0.48 4.28 14.09
C VAL A 203 -0.94 4.31 14.67
N GLU A 204 -1.43 5.51 15.02
CA GLU A 204 -2.75 5.71 15.61
C GLU A 204 -3.78 6.24 14.62
N LYS A 205 -3.34 7.10 13.71
CA LYS A 205 -4.19 7.80 12.74
C LYS A 205 -3.91 7.29 11.32
N PRO A 206 -4.95 7.14 10.49
CA PRO A 206 -4.80 6.74 9.10
C PRO A 206 -3.99 7.77 8.28
N MET A 207 -3.40 7.28 7.19
CA MET A 207 -2.85 8.09 6.11
C MET A 207 -3.98 8.43 5.14
N HIS A 208 -4.01 9.69 4.68
CA HIS A 208 -5.02 10.19 3.76
C HIS A 208 -4.35 10.75 2.51
N LEU A 209 -4.77 10.25 1.35
CA LEU A 209 -4.32 10.69 0.05
C LEU A 209 -5.53 11.25 -0.69
N THR A 210 -5.47 12.52 -1.06
CA THR A 210 -6.57 13.22 -1.74
C THR A 210 -6.05 13.94 -2.96
N ALA A 211 -6.72 13.78 -4.10
CA ALA A 211 -6.46 14.55 -5.31
C ALA A 211 -7.78 14.81 -6.04
N ALA A 212 -7.93 16.00 -6.60
CA ALA A 212 -9.07 16.36 -7.44
C ALA A 212 -8.61 17.12 -8.68
N GLY A 213 -9.31 16.97 -9.80
CA GLY A 213 -9.05 17.70 -11.03
C GLY A 213 -10.15 17.54 -12.07
N ASP A 214 -10.21 18.48 -13.01
CA ASP A 214 -11.19 18.46 -14.08
C ASP A 214 -10.75 17.54 -15.24
N LEU A 215 -11.69 16.77 -15.76
CA LEU A 215 -11.50 16.02 -17.01
C LEU A 215 -11.84 16.92 -18.21
N PRO A 216 -11.02 16.91 -19.29
CA PRO A 216 -11.31 17.67 -20.48
C PRO A 216 -12.64 17.22 -21.09
N ARG A 217 -13.42 18.18 -21.59
CA ARG A 217 -14.73 17.90 -22.20
C ARG A 217 -14.55 16.92 -23.37
N PRO A 218 -15.37 15.86 -23.49
CA PRO A 218 -15.40 15.07 -24.71
C PRO A 218 -15.74 16.01 -25.87
N ARG A 219 -14.88 16.05 -26.90
CA ARG A 219 -15.19 16.79 -28.13
C ARG A 219 -16.49 16.20 -28.67
N SER A 220 -17.51 17.05 -28.83
CA SER A 220 -18.72 16.69 -29.56
C SER A 220 -18.30 16.30 -30.98
N LEU A 221 -18.58 15.04 -31.36
CA LEU A 221 -18.58 14.61 -32.76
C LEU A 221 -19.76 15.29 -33.49
#